data_AF-A0A502FJA1-F1
#
_entry.id   AF-A0A502FJA1-F1
#
_cell.length_a   1.000
_cell.length_b   1.000
_cell.length_c   1.000
_cell.angle_alpha   90.00
_cell.angle_beta   90.00
_cell.angle_gamma   90.00
#
_symmetry.space_group_name_H-M   'P 1'
#
loop_
_entity.id
_entity.type
_entity.pdbx_description
1 polymer ?
#
loop_
_entity_poly.entity_id
_entity_poly.type
_entity_poly.pdbx_seq_one_letter_code
_entity_poly.pdbx_strand_id
1 'polypeptide(L)'
;MTKQEQFLWIVQTAIIVNAVRLTVGRGAGGDVSDISLTGNWAAISDAIRASELIPADMDADAAADDYCTYMLNNQRRAEIQAHGHPLPCPEWFART
;
A
#
# COMPACT_ATOMS: atom_id res chain seq x y z
N MET A 1 20.29 -3.22 -6.82
CA MET A 1 19.28 -3.08 -5.76
C MET A 1 18.97 -4.46 -5.20
N THR A 2 18.92 -4.60 -3.88
CA THR A 2 18.43 -5.81 -3.20
C THR A 2 16.93 -6.02 -3.46
N LYS A 3 16.39 -7.21 -3.14
CA LYS A 3 14.96 -7.51 -3.25
C LYS A 3 14.13 -6.52 -2.41
N GLN A 4 14.63 -6.21 -1.22
CA GLN A 4 14.07 -5.25 -0.28
C GLN A 4 14.05 -3.84 -0.87
N GLU A 5 15.16 -3.38 -1.45
CA GLU A 5 15.26 -2.06 -2.08
C GLU A 5 14.30 -1.93 -3.27
N GLN A 6 14.16 -2.99 -4.08
CA GLN A 6 13.22 -3.02 -5.21
C GLN A 6 11.78 -2.92 -4.71
N PHE A 7 11.41 -3.74 -3.73
CA PHE A 7 10.09 -3.70 -3.10
C PHE A 7 9.77 -2.30 -2.54
N LEU A 8 10.66 -1.73 -1.72
CA LEU A 8 10.45 -0.42 -1.10
C LEU A 8 10.33 0.69 -2.14
N TRP A 9 11.11 0.62 -3.22
CA TRP A 9 11.03 1.57 -4.32
C TRP A 9 9.67 1.48 -5.05
N ILE A 10 9.16 0.28 -5.32
CA ILE A 10 7.85 0.07 -5.95
C ILE A 10 6.74 0.60 -5.02
N VAL A 11 6.76 0.23 -3.74
CA VAL A 11 5.74 0.65 -2.76
C VAL A 11 5.72 2.17 -2.59
N GLN A 12 6.89 2.80 -2.47
CA GLN A 12 7.00 4.26 -2.40
C GLN A 12 6.39 4.91 -3.65
N THR A 13 6.72 4.38 -4.83
CA THR A 13 6.20 4.88 -6.11
C THR A 13 4.68 4.75 -6.17
N ALA A 14 4.13 3.61 -5.75
CA ALA A 14 2.68 3.38 -5.71
C ALA A 14 1.96 4.34 -4.76
N ILE A 15 2.51 4.59 -3.57
CA ILE A 15 1.95 5.57 -2.61
C ILE A 15 1.93 6.97 -3.22
N ILE A 16 3.03 7.40 -3.85
CA ILE A 16 3.12 8.71 -4.51
C ILE A 16 2.10 8.82 -5.65
N VAL A 17 2.02 7.82 -6.53
CA VAL A 17 1.08 7.81 -7.65
C VAL A 17 -0.37 7.84 -7.15
N ASN A 18 -0.70 7.10 -6.10
CA ASN A 18 -2.04 7.14 -5.50
C ASN A 18 -2.36 8.52 -4.91
N ALA A 19 -1.41 9.15 -4.20
CA ALA A 19 -1.57 10.51 -3.67
C ALA A 19 -1.76 11.55 -4.78
N VAL A 20 -0.98 11.47 -5.86
CA VAL A 20 -1.13 12.34 -7.04
C VAL A 20 -2.50 12.14 -7.70
N ARG A 21 -2.93 10.88 -7.88
CA ARG A 21 -4.25 10.58 -8.47
C ARG A 21 -5.39 11.17 -7.63
N LEU A 22 -5.31 11.07 -6.31
CA LEU A 22 -6.31 11.62 -5.39
C LEU A 22 -6.37 13.16 -5.43
N THR A 23 -5.22 13.83 -5.57
CA THR A 23 -5.16 15.29 -5.65
C THR A 23 -5.64 15.82 -7.01
N VAL A 24 -5.24 15.20 -8.12
CA VAL A 24 -5.64 15.61 -9.47
C VAL A 24 -7.13 15.38 -9.71
N GLY A 25 -7.69 14.27 -9.21
CA GLY A 25 -9.09 13.90 -9.45
C GLY A 25 -10.13 14.79 -8.77
N ARG A 26 -9.74 15.64 -7.80
CA ARG A 26 -10.69 16.44 -7.01
C ARG A 26 -10.72 17.93 -7.36
N GLY A 27 -9.83 18.42 -8.23
CA GLY A 27 -9.74 19.85 -8.57
C GLY A 27 -9.28 20.74 -7.41
N ALA A 28 -9.22 22.05 -7.62
CA ALA A 28 -8.85 23.02 -6.58
C ALA A 28 -9.93 23.06 -5.48
N GLY A 29 -9.58 22.61 -4.28
CA GLY A 29 -10.51 22.53 -3.13
C GLY A 29 -10.99 21.11 -2.79
N GLY A 30 -10.50 20.09 -3.50
CA GLY A 30 -10.71 18.70 -3.14
C GLY A 30 -10.23 18.39 -1.73
N ASP A 31 -11.10 17.86 -0.88
CA ASP A 31 -10.74 17.48 0.48
C ASP A 31 -9.57 16.49 0.46
N VAL A 32 -8.40 16.93 0.96
CA VAL A 32 -7.17 16.12 1.00
C VAL A 32 -7.10 15.34 2.32
N SER A 33 -8.15 15.38 3.14
CA SER A 33 -8.25 14.64 4.41
C SER A 33 -8.04 13.13 4.27
N ASP A 34 -8.30 12.58 3.08
CA ASP A 34 -8.02 11.17 2.76
C ASP A 34 -6.51 10.86 2.65
N ILE A 35 -5.65 11.87 2.44
CA ILE A 35 -4.19 11.74 2.51
C ILE A 35 -3.76 11.95 3.97
N SER A 36 -4.02 10.94 4.79
CA SER A 36 -3.62 10.95 6.19
C SER A 36 -2.10 10.79 6.33
N LEU A 37 -1.40 11.80 6.83
CA LEU A 37 0.04 11.73 7.13
C LEU A 37 0.36 10.59 8.11
N THR A 38 -0.49 10.39 9.12
CA THR A 38 -0.34 9.30 10.10
C THR A 38 -0.66 7.94 9.49
N GLY A 39 -1.67 7.85 8.61
CA GLY A 39 -1.98 6.64 7.84
C GLY A 39 -0.84 6.24 6.90
N ASN A 40 -0.22 7.22 6.24
CA ASN A 40 0.95 7.01 5.39
C ASN A 40 2.16 6.54 6.20
N TRP A 41 2.39 7.08 7.39
CA TRP A 41 3.51 6.65 8.24
C TRP A 41 3.34 5.19 8.71
N ALA A 42 2.11 4.78 9.05
CA ALA A 42 1.82 3.39 9.38
C ALA A 42 2.11 2.45 8.19
N ALA A 43 1.71 2.85 6.97
CA ALA A 43 1.99 2.10 5.75
C ALA A 43 3.50 2.04 5.41
N ILE A 44 4.25 3.11 5.67
CA ILE A 44 5.71 3.09 5.48
C ILE A 44 6.38 2.15 6.48
N SER A 45 6.00 2.23 7.76
CA SER A 45 6.57 1.36 8.80
C SER A 45 6.26 -0.11 8.54
N ASP A 46 5.06 -0.43 8.03
CA ASP A 46 4.71 -1.81 7.73
C ASP A 46 5.40 -2.30 6.45
N ALA A 47 5.62 -1.44 5.45
CA ALA A 47 6.39 -1.78 4.25
C ALA A 47 7.85 -2.13 4.58
N ILE A 48 8.49 -1.40 5.50
CA ILE A 48 9.86 -1.72 5.96
C ILE A 48 9.91 -3.09 6.63
N ARG A 49 8.89 -3.45 7.42
CA ARG A 49 8.82 -4.78 8.03
C ARG A 49 8.55 -5.84 6.96
N ALA A 50 7.61 -5.59 6.06
CA ALA A 50 7.26 -6.51 4.99
C ALA A 50 8.46 -6.79 4.08
N SER A 51 9.32 -5.80 3.79
CA SER A 51 10.51 -6.03 2.96
C SER A 51 11.42 -7.12 3.53
N GLU A 52 11.52 -7.24 4.85
CA GLU A 52 12.32 -8.28 5.52
C GLU A 52 11.67 -9.67 5.49
N LEU A 53 10.38 -9.77 5.14
CA LEU A 53 9.59 -10.99 5.15
C LEU A 53 9.29 -11.54 3.75
N ILE A 54 9.76 -10.88 2.70
CA ILE A 54 9.51 -11.32 1.32
C ILE A 54 10.06 -12.74 1.14
N PRO A 55 9.23 -13.72 0.73
CA PRO A 55 9.68 -15.08 0.50
C PRO A 55 10.86 -15.17 -0.49
N ALA A 56 11.72 -16.18 -0.30
CA ALA A 56 12.90 -16.35 -1.14
C ALA A 56 12.53 -16.58 -2.62
N ASP A 57 11.41 -17.26 -2.86
CA ASP A 57 10.83 -17.63 -4.15
C ASP A 57 9.83 -16.60 -4.72
N MET A 58 9.58 -15.50 -4.02
CA MET A 58 8.70 -14.42 -4.49
C MET A 58 9.52 -13.26 -5.05
N ASP A 59 9.13 -12.76 -6.22
CA ASP A 59 9.75 -11.59 -6.83
C ASP A 59 9.32 -10.29 -6.13
N ALA A 60 10.17 -9.26 -6.18
CA ALA A 60 9.94 -8.01 -5.46
C ALA A 60 8.70 -7.25 -5.95
N ASP A 61 8.38 -7.33 -7.24
CA ASP A 61 7.20 -6.72 -7.85
C ASP A 61 5.92 -7.46 -7.46
N ALA A 62 5.93 -8.79 -7.45
CA ALA A 62 4.81 -9.60 -6.97
C ALA A 62 4.51 -9.31 -5.48
N ALA A 63 5.54 -9.25 -4.63
CA ALA A 63 5.38 -8.88 -3.24
C ALA A 63 4.82 -7.46 -3.07
N ALA A 64 5.29 -6.51 -3.89
CA ALA A 64 4.81 -5.13 -3.85
C ALA A 64 3.36 -4.99 -4.32
N ASP A 65 2.95 -5.74 -5.34
CA ASP A 65 1.56 -5.78 -5.83
C ASP A 65 0.62 -6.31 -4.75
N ASP A 66 0.96 -7.44 -4.11
CA ASP A 66 0.23 -8.00 -2.97
C ASP A 66 0.07 -6.98 -1.83
N TYR A 67 1.18 -6.36 -1.43
CA TYR A 67 1.21 -5.39 -0.35
C TYR A 67 0.37 -4.14 -0.68
N CYS A 68 0.58 -3.55 -1.85
CA CYS A 68 -0.12 -2.34 -2.27
C CYS A 68 -1.61 -2.58 -2.50
N THR A 69 -1.98 -3.74 -3.04
CA THR A 69 -3.38 -4.15 -3.21
C THR A 69 -4.09 -4.22 -1.87
N TYR A 70 -3.51 -4.93 -0.90
CA TYR A 70 -4.06 -5.01 0.46
C TYR A 70 -4.14 -3.61 1.11
N MET A 71 -3.04 -2.85 1.09
CA MET A 71 -2.92 -1.60 1.84
C MET A 71 -3.76 -0.46 1.24
N LEU A 72 -3.70 -0.25 -0.08
CA LEU A 72 -4.39 0.88 -0.73
C LEU A 72 -5.89 0.65 -0.87
N ASN A 73 -6.34 -0.59 -1.08
CA ASN A 73 -7.76 -0.88 -1.22
C ASN A 73 -8.46 -0.90 0.14
N ASN A 74 -7.81 -1.38 1.21
CA ASN A 74 -8.38 -1.30 2.56
C ASN A 74 -8.40 0.13 3.13
N GLN A 75 -7.69 1.08 2.52
CA GLN A 75 -7.86 2.51 2.82
C GLN A 75 -9.10 3.12 2.13
N ARG A 76 -9.63 2.49 1.07
CA ARG A 76 -10.81 2.97 0.36
C ARG A 76 -12.08 2.37 0.97
N ARG A 77 -12.83 3.21 1.69
CA ARG A 77 -14.19 2.86 2.16
C ARG A 77 -15.09 2.29 1.07
N ALA A 78 -14.98 2.81 -0.16
CA ALA A 78 -15.73 2.34 -1.31
C ALA A 78 -15.43 0.86 -1.67
N GLU A 79 -14.19 0.40 -1.48
CA GLU A 79 -13.83 -0.99 -1.78
C GLU A 79 -14.26 -1.94 -0.67
N ILE A 80 -14.14 -1.53 0.60
CA ILE A 80 -14.72 -2.28 1.73
C ILE A 80 -16.24 -2.43 1.54
N GLN A 81 -16.91 -1.38 1.05
CA GLN A 81 -18.35 -1.39 0.79
C GLN A 81 -18.74 -2.25 -0.44
N ALA A 82 -17.87 -2.30 -1.47
CA ALA A 82 -18.09 -3.12 -2.67
C ALA A 82 -17.87 -4.62 -2.41
N HIS A 83 -16.87 -4.97 -1.59
CA HIS A 83 -16.53 -6.36 -1.29
C HIS A 83 -17.28 -6.93 -0.07
N GLY A 84 -17.92 -6.08 0.74
CA GLY A 84 -18.65 -6.48 1.95
C GLY A 84 -17.77 -6.89 3.14
N HIS A 85 -16.45 -7.03 2.91
CA HIS A 85 -15.43 -7.27 3.91
C HIS A 85 -14.09 -6.65 3.45
N PRO A 86 -13.16 -6.36 4.38
CA PRO A 86 -11.79 -5.98 4.02
C PRO A 86 -11.10 -7.07 3.20
N LEU A 87 -10.16 -6.69 2.34
CA LEU A 87 -9.29 -7.66 1.67
C LEU A 87 -8.42 -8.37 2.71
N PRO A 88 -8.21 -9.69 2.59
CA PRO A 88 -7.37 -10.44 3.51
C PRO A 88 -5.92 -9.97 3.42
N CYS A 89 -5.24 -9.92 4.58
CA CYS A 89 -3.81 -9.66 4.64
C CYS A 89 -3.06 -10.88 4.06
N PRO A 90 -2.15 -10.70 3.09
CA PRO A 90 -1.31 -11.77 2.59
C PRO A 90 -0.51 -12.44 3.72
N GLU A 91 -0.54 -13.78 3.75
CA GLU A 91 -0.01 -14.56 4.87
C GLU A 91 1.48 -14.30 5.12
N TRP A 92 2.25 -14.06 4.06
CA TRP A 92 3.70 -13.88 4.12
C TRP A 92 4.13 -12.65 4.95
N PHE A 93 3.26 -11.65 5.12
CA PHE A 93 3.53 -10.50 6.00
C PHE A 93 2.49 -10.30 7.10
N ALA A 94 1.55 -11.20 7.30
CA ALA A 94 0.58 -11.10 8.39
C ALA A 94 1.29 -11.10 9.77
N ARG A 95 0.72 -10.36 10.74
CA ARG A 95 1.21 -10.38 12.13
C ARG A 95 0.50 -11.53 12.86
N THR A 96 1.26 -12.52 13.30
CA THR A 96 0.80 -13.58 14.24
C THR A 96 0.75 -13.08 15.67
#